data_AF-A0A2M8Q2J9-F1
#
_entry.id   AF-A0A2M8Q2J9-F1
#
_cell.length_a   1.000
_cell.length_b   1.000
_cell.length_c   1.000
_cell.angle_alpha   90.00
_cell.angle_beta   90.00
_cell.angle_gamma   90.00
#
_symmetry.space_group_name_H-M   'P 1'
#
loop_
_entity.id
_entity.type
_entity.pdbx_description
1 polymer ?
#
loop_
_entity_poly.entity_id
_entity_poly.type
_entity_poly.pdbx_seq_one_letter_code
_entity_poly.pdbx_strand_id
1 'polypeptide(L)'
;MNTQITNRVESGVPLRHWSRQSQPIAPAEILVNRLQNGWQLSPVATCQQHHYGPGRTIDIYTFTLTQNGDVLQLPVRANPVVHRIIREHNLEVVNQS
;
A
#
# COMPACT_ATOMS: atom_id res chain seq x y z
N MET A 1 22.31 20.01 37.28
CA MET A 1 20.87 20.29 37.47
C MET A 1 20.16 20.08 36.13
N ASN A 2 19.47 18.95 36.05
CA ASN A 2 18.30 18.54 35.24
C ASN A 2 18.25 18.86 33.73
N THR A 3 18.76 17.92 32.91
CA THR A 3 18.30 17.71 31.54
C THR A 3 17.11 16.75 31.58
N GLN A 4 15.89 17.24 31.34
CA GLN A 4 14.74 16.38 31.12
C GLN A 4 14.86 15.74 29.74
N ILE A 5 15.22 14.46 29.70
CA ILE A 5 15.13 13.62 28.50
C ILE A 5 13.65 13.28 28.36
N THR A 6 12.96 13.97 27.46
CA THR A 6 11.60 13.59 27.05
C THR A 6 11.70 12.33 26.20
N ASN A 7 11.63 11.17 26.84
CA ASN A 7 11.40 9.89 26.15
C ASN A 7 9.98 9.90 25.57
N ARG A 8 9.82 10.51 24.40
CA ARG A 8 8.66 10.24 23.55
C ARG A 8 8.92 8.89 22.92
N VAL A 9 8.39 7.83 23.53
CA VAL A 9 8.28 6.53 22.87
C VAL A 9 7.29 6.73 21.71
N GLU A 10 7.82 7.08 20.54
CA GLU A 10 7.09 6.90 19.28
C GLU A 10 6.96 5.39 19.10
N SER A 11 5.82 4.86 19.54
CA SER A 11 5.40 3.49 19.26
C SER A 11 5.08 3.36 17.77
N GLY A 12 6.11 3.41 16.93
CA GLY A 12 6.06 3.00 15.54
C GLY A 12 5.94 1.48 15.52
N VAL A 13 4.79 0.97 15.08
CA VAL A 13 4.66 -0.45 14.74
C VAL A 13 5.79 -0.77 13.77
N PRO A 14 6.69 -1.73 14.07
CA PRO A 14 7.82 -2.01 13.20
C PRO A 14 7.29 -2.35 11.81
N LEU A 15 7.73 -1.59 10.81
CA LEU A 15 7.36 -1.82 9.41
C LEU A 15 7.73 -3.27 9.09
N ARG A 16 6.75 -4.11 8.79
CA ARG A 16 7.05 -5.47 8.32
C ARG A 16 7.82 -5.35 7.02
N HIS A 17 9.00 -5.95 6.98
CA HIS A 17 9.74 -6.08 5.72
C HIS A 17 8.87 -6.87 4.74
N TRP A 18 8.50 -6.21 3.64
CA TRP A 18 7.78 -6.83 2.54
C TRP A 18 8.72 -7.02 1.36
N SER A 19 8.71 -8.22 0.78
CA SER A 19 9.39 -8.52 -0.48
C SER A 19 8.40 -9.13 -1.45
N ARG A 20 8.42 -8.67 -2.71
CA ARG A 20 7.57 -9.20 -3.77
C ARG A 20 7.79 -10.70 -4.00
N GLN A 21 9.01 -11.19 -3.78
CA GLN A 21 9.39 -12.59 -4.02
C GLN A 21 8.78 -13.54 -2.99
N SER A 22 8.83 -13.20 -1.71
CA SER A 22 8.30 -14.06 -0.63
C SER A 22 6.83 -13.80 -0.35
N GLN A 23 6.38 -12.57 -0.57
CA GLN A 23 5.01 -12.15 -0.34
C GLN A 23 4.53 -11.34 -1.55
N PRO A 24 3.89 -11.98 -2.55
CA PRO A 24 3.54 -11.29 -3.79
C PRO A 24 2.46 -10.22 -3.61
N ILE A 25 1.69 -10.25 -2.52
CA ILE A 25 0.63 -9.27 -2.21
C ILE A 25 1.00 -8.51 -0.93
N ALA A 26 1.17 -7.21 -1.04
CA ALA A 26 1.52 -6.35 0.08
C ALA A 26 0.31 -6.05 0.98
N PRO A 27 0.54 -5.83 2.29
CA PRO A 27 -0.45 -5.20 3.15
C PRO A 27 -0.49 -3.68 2.90
N ALA A 28 -1.59 -3.02 3.25
CA ALA A 28 -1.81 -1.61 2.92
C ALA A 28 -0.82 -0.64 3.58
N GLU A 29 -0.27 -1.03 4.73
CA GLU A 29 0.74 -0.28 5.46
C GLU A 29 2.00 -0.05 4.62
N ILE A 30 2.35 -0.97 3.72
CA ILE A 30 3.47 -0.80 2.79
C ILE A 30 3.18 0.32 1.79
N LEU A 31 1.97 0.38 1.24
CA LEU A 31 1.56 1.46 0.34
C LEU A 31 1.61 2.80 1.07
N VAL A 32 0.97 2.91 2.24
CA VAL A 32 0.97 4.14 3.05
C VAL A 32 2.39 4.61 3.34
N ASN A 33 3.26 3.69 3.75
CA ASN A 33 4.65 4.01 4.05
C ASN A 33 5.42 4.51 2.81
N ARG A 34 5.21 3.92 1.64
CA ARG A 34 5.83 4.40 0.40
C ARG A 34 5.38 5.83 0.07
N LEU A 35 4.08 6.12 0.18
CA LEU A 35 3.56 7.47 -0.05
C LEU A 35 4.17 8.48 0.93
N GLN A 36 4.26 8.12 2.21
CA GLN A 36 4.90 8.96 3.24
C GLN A 36 6.39 9.20 2.97
N ASN A 37 7.07 8.24 2.36
CA ASN A 37 8.48 8.33 1.96
C ASN A 37 8.68 9.03 0.60
N GLY A 38 7.65 9.70 0.07
CA GLY A 38 7.76 10.51 -1.14
C GLY A 38 7.61 9.75 -2.46
N TRP A 39 7.08 8.53 -2.43
CA TRP A 39 6.64 7.86 -3.66
C TRP A 39 5.35 8.49 -4.17
N GLN A 40 5.27 8.72 -5.47
CA GLN A 40 4.12 9.30 -6.13
C GLN A 40 3.23 8.21 -6.70
N LEU A 41 1.92 8.37 -6.58
CA LEU A 41 0.93 7.47 -7.17
C LEU A 41 0.67 7.84 -8.63
N SER A 42 0.70 6.84 -9.49
CA SER A 42 0.02 6.90 -10.79
C SER A 42 -1.49 7.18 -10.56
N PRO A 43 -2.13 8.00 -11.41
CA PRO A 43 -3.57 8.26 -11.32
C PRO A 43 -4.42 7.04 -11.66
N VAL A 44 -3.82 5.99 -12.22
CA VAL A 44 -4.48 4.73 -12.56
C VAL A 44 -3.99 3.61 -11.66
N ALA A 45 -4.93 2.85 -11.10
CA ALA A 45 -4.72 1.59 -10.41
C ALA A 45 -5.48 0.46 -11.12
N THR A 46 -4.90 -0.74 -11.14
CA THR A 46 -5.54 -1.90 -11.75
C THR A 46 -6.13 -2.80 -10.67
N CYS A 47 -7.36 -3.28 -10.84
CA CYS A 47 -8.02 -4.19 -9.92
C CYS A 47 -8.18 -5.58 -10.54
N GLN A 48 -7.74 -6.61 -9.83
CA GLN A 48 -7.92 -8.01 -10.21
C GLN A 48 -8.71 -8.73 -9.12
N GLN A 49 -9.80 -9.39 -9.51
CA GLN A 49 -10.60 -10.21 -8.60
C GLN A 49 -10.07 -11.64 -8.60
N HIS A 50 -9.65 -12.13 -7.44
CA HIS A 50 -9.17 -13.50 -7.29
C HIS A 50 -10.24 -14.37 -6.61
N HIS A 51 -10.57 -15.50 -7.23
CA HIS A 51 -11.57 -16.44 -6.75
C HIS A 51 -10.89 -17.59 -6.00
N TYR A 52 -11.20 -17.76 -4.71
CA TYR A 52 -10.66 -18.84 -3.88
C TYR A 52 -11.65 -19.98 -3.64
N GLY A 53 -12.81 -19.95 -4.31
CA GLY A 53 -13.89 -20.92 -4.18
C GLY A 53 -15.27 -20.26 -4.16
N PRO A 54 -16.33 -21.04 -3.91
CA PRO A 54 -17.70 -20.54 -3.91
C PRO A 54 -17.87 -19.41 -2.88
N GLY A 55 -18.27 -18.22 -3.35
CA GLY A 55 -18.58 -17.07 -2.49
C GLY A 55 -17.37 -16.37 -1.84
N ARG A 56 -16.13 -16.76 -2.16
CA ARG A 56 -14.92 -16.08 -1.64
C ARG A 56 -14.11 -15.47 -2.77
N THR A 57 -14.25 -14.16 -2.89
CA THR A 57 -13.46 -13.35 -3.82
C THR A 57 -12.67 -12.32 -3.05
N ILE A 58 -11.45 -12.06 -3.50
CA ILE A 58 -10.60 -11.02 -2.94
C ILE A 58 -10.12 -10.14 -4.08
N ASP A 59 -10.31 -8.84 -3.94
CA ASP A 59 -9.79 -7.87 -4.88
C ASP A 59 -8.35 -7.52 -4.53
N ILE A 60 -7.51 -7.47 -5.55
CA ILE A 60 -6.10 -7.09 -5.47
C ILE A 60 -5.93 -5.86 -6.34
N TYR A 61 -5.53 -4.74 -5.72
CA TYR A 61 -5.22 -3.50 -6.41
C TYR A 61 -3.73 -3.41 -6.67
N THR A 62 -3.34 -3.27 -7.93
CA THR A 62 -1.96 -3.00 -8.33
C THR A 62 -1.78 -1.50 -8.54
N PHE A 63 -1.00 -0.89 -7.65
CA PHE A 63 -0.61 0.51 -7.73
C PHE A 63 0.71 0.65 -8.48
N THR A 64 0.83 1.66 -9.33
CA THR A 64 2.13 2.05 -9.88
C THR A 64 2.63 3.26 -9.11
N LEU A 65 3.81 3.10 -8.50
CA LEU A 65 4.48 4.13 -7.72
C LEU A 65 5.75 4.57 -8.44
N THR A 66 6.05 5.87 -8.40
CA THR A 66 7.29 6.42 -8.96
C THR A 66 8.05 7.26 -7.95
N GLN A 67 9.37 7.15 -7.94
CA GLN A 67 10.25 7.99 -7.12
C GLN A 67 11.63 8.07 -7.78
N ASN A 68 12.15 9.28 -8.02
CA ASN A 68 13.51 9.51 -8.55
C ASN A 68 13.86 8.72 -9.83
N GLY A 69 12.86 8.47 -10.70
CA GLY A 69 13.04 7.68 -11.92
C GLY A 69 12.80 6.17 -11.74
N ASP A 70 12.74 5.68 -10.50
CA ASP A 70 12.35 4.30 -10.22
C ASP A 70 10.84 4.12 -10.31
N VAL A 71 10.44 2.95 -10.79
CA VAL A 71 9.04 2.53 -10.91
C VAL A 71 8.83 1.26 -10.10
N LEU A 72 7.85 1.28 -9.21
CA LEU A 72 7.45 0.14 -8.40
C LEU A 72 5.98 -0.15 -8.64
N GLN A 73 5.69 -1.33 -9.17
CA GLN A 73 4.34 -1.88 -9.12
C GLN A 73 4.11 -2.52 -7.74
N LEU A 74 3.01 -2.20 -7.08
CA LEU A 74 2.69 -2.65 -5.74
C LEU A 74 1.29 -3.27 -5.71
N PRO A 75 1.18 -4.60 -5.81
CA PRO A 75 -0.09 -5.30 -5.57
C PRO A 75 -0.42 -5.25 -4.07
N VAL A 76 -1.64 -4.83 -3.75
CA VAL A 76 -2.13 -4.65 -2.38
C VAL A 76 -3.51 -5.28 -2.27
N ARG A 77 -3.72 -6.06 -1.21
CA ARG A 77 -5.03 -6.65 -0.92
C ARG A 77 -6.04 -5.56 -0.55
N ALA A 78 -7.25 -5.65 -1.10
CA ALA A 78 -8.33 -4.73 -0.76
C ALA A 78 -8.60 -4.69 0.75
N ASN A 79 -8.70 -3.48 1.29
CA ASN A 79 -9.15 -3.18 2.64
C ASN A 79 -9.65 -1.71 2.70
N PRO A 80 -10.27 -1.26 3.82
CA PRO A 80 -10.78 0.10 3.93
C PRO A 80 -9.74 1.20 3.71
N VAL A 81 -8.46 0.96 4.05
CA VAL A 81 -7.37 1.92 3.82
C VAL A 81 -7.08 2.07 2.33
N VAL A 82 -7.04 0.96 1.58
CA VAL A 82 -6.86 0.96 0.12
C VAL A 82 -7.99 1.73 -0.57
N HIS A 83 -9.25 1.46 -0.20
CA HIS A 83 -10.40 2.19 -0.75
C HIS A 83 -10.36 3.69 -0.43
N ARG A 84 -9.90 4.03 0.78
CA ARG A 84 -9.70 5.42 1.18
C ARG A 84 -8.64 6.11 0.31
N ILE A 85 -7.49 5.48 0.10
CA ILE A 85 -6.42 6.02 -0.75
C ILE A 85 -6.90 6.24 -2.18
N ILE A 86 -7.60 5.25 -2.77
CA ILE A 86 -8.19 5.37 -4.11
C ILE A 86 -9.09 6.60 -4.20
N ARG A 87 -9.96 6.82 -3.19
CA ARG A 87 -10.87 7.97 -3.16
C ARG A 87 -10.15 9.29 -2.93
N GLU A 88 -9.23 9.35 -1.96
CA GLU A 88 -8.51 10.59 -1.60
C GLU A 88 -7.58 11.07 -2.71
N HIS A 89 -7.00 10.15 -3.47
CA HIS A 89 -6.16 10.46 -4.63
C HIS A 89 -6.92 10.49 -5.95
N ASN A 90 -8.24 10.30 -5.93
CA ASN A 90 -9.12 10.26 -7.09
C ASN A 90 -8.59 9.34 -8.21
N LEU A 91 -8.19 8.12 -7.83
CA LEU A 91 -7.59 7.17 -8.76
C LEU A 91 -8.65 6.56 -9.66
N GLU A 92 -8.35 6.46 -10.94
CA GLU A 92 -9.10 5.64 -11.88
C GLU A 92 -8.77 4.17 -11.61
N VAL A 93 -9.81 3.37 -11.35
CA VAL A 93 -9.67 1.93 -11.16
C VAL A 93 -10.10 1.21 -12.42
N VAL A 94 -9.15 0.55 -13.08
CA VAL A 94 -9.42 -0.29 -14.25
C VAL A 94 -9.48 -1.75 -13.80
N ASN A 95 -10.60 -2.42 -14.08
CA ASN A 95 -10.73 -3.85 -13.83
C ASN A 95 -9.92 -4.63 -14.87
N GLN A 96 -9.09 -5.57 -14.43
CA GLN A 96 -8.45 -6.56 -15.27
C GLN A 96 -9.26 -7.86 -15.20
N SER A 97 -9.74 -8.30 -16.36
CA SER A 97 -10.41 -9.58 -16.60
C SER A 97 -9.43 -10.76 -16.55
#